data_AF-A0A6A5R995-F1
#
_entry.id   AF-A0A6A5R995-F1
#
_cell.length_a   1.000
_cell.length_b   1.000
_cell.length_c   1.000
_cell.angle_alpha   90.00
_cell.angle_beta   90.00
_cell.angle_gamma   90.00
#
_symmetry.space_group_name_H-M   'P 1'
#
loop_
_entity.id
_entity.type
_entity.pdbx_description
1 polymer ?
#
loop_
_entity_poly.entity_id
_entity_poly.type
_entity_poly.pdbx_seq_one_letter_code
_entity_poly.pdbx_strand_id
1 'polypeptide(L)'
;PAVSALETKRVRFSGTAGFDKHGNAFRAGSSNTTQYVGPPSPDIDSAWESLIAGRYFTITEKEAQQYFGTEYTQYYKDPKMGLDVLHTLHCLNILRKALYPEYYVRHHSNSTFGRYHLEHCVDIIRQSIQCHSDITPIPLRWFSSVNTTFIDSDQVHTCKNFQKVREWATERFNGSLAVYKKTYDGHF
;
A
#
# COMPACT_ATOMS: atom_id res chain seq x y z
N PRO A 1 -4.11 -0.05 -16.97
CA PRO A 1 -5.42 -0.11 -16.24
C PRO A 1 -5.65 1.18 -15.44
N ALA A 2 -6.87 1.45 -14.99
CA ALA A 2 -7.25 2.56 -14.09
C ALA A 2 -6.94 4.00 -14.60
N VAL A 3 -6.82 4.21 -15.92
CA VAL A 3 -6.54 5.53 -16.49
C VAL A 3 -7.64 6.55 -16.16
N SER A 4 -8.89 6.10 -15.99
CA SER A 4 -10.00 6.96 -15.56
C SER A 4 -9.87 7.48 -14.12
N ALA A 5 -9.01 6.88 -13.30
CA ALA A 5 -8.75 7.29 -11.92
C ALA A 5 -7.47 8.13 -11.78
N LEU A 6 -6.80 8.46 -12.88
CA LEU A 6 -5.58 9.26 -12.89
C LEU A 6 -5.93 10.73 -12.63
N GLU A 7 -5.79 11.11 -11.37
CA GLU A 7 -5.97 12.47 -10.86
C GLU A 7 -4.82 12.76 -9.89
N THR A 8 -4.44 14.02 -9.71
CA THR A 8 -3.48 14.42 -8.68
C THR A 8 -4.14 15.33 -7.66
N LYS A 9 -3.65 15.30 -6.42
CA LYS A 9 -4.10 16.18 -5.33
C LYS A 9 -2.95 16.58 -4.44
N ARG A 10 -3.09 17.75 -3.80
CA ARG A 10 -2.16 18.22 -2.77
C ARG A 10 -2.53 17.55 -1.44
N VAL A 11 -1.58 16.87 -0.82
CA VAL A 11 -1.78 16.17 0.47
C VAL A 11 -0.73 16.66 1.44
N ARG A 12 -1.15 17.18 2.59
CA ARG A 12 -0.24 17.39 3.71
C ARG A 12 0.00 16.04 4.39
N PHE A 13 1.25 15.59 4.42
CA PHE A 13 1.61 14.40 5.16
C PHE A 13 1.57 14.67 6.67
N SER A 14 1.52 13.59 7.45
CA SER A 14 1.50 13.64 8.91
C SER A 14 2.34 12.51 9.48
N GLY A 15 2.88 12.68 10.67
CA GLY A 15 3.60 11.63 11.39
C GLY A 15 5.10 11.92 11.59
N THR A 16 5.54 13.14 11.28
CA THR A 16 6.82 13.67 11.75
C THR A 16 6.95 13.49 13.26
N ALA A 17 8.16 13.18 13.71
CA ALA A 17 8.44 13.02 15.13
C ALA A 17 8.19 14.34 15.88
N GLY A 18 7.38 14.28 16.93
CA GLY A 18 7.32 15.27 17.99
C GLY A 18 8.20 14.82 19.16
N PHE A 19 8.67 15.78 19.96
CA PHE A 19 9.43 15.50 21.18
C PHE A 19 8.79 16.23 22.34
N ASP A 20 8.47 15.51 23.40
CA ASP A 20 7.93 16.12 24.62
C ASP A 20 9.02 16.90 25.38
N LYS A 21 8.65 17.51 26.52
CA LYS A 21 9.58 18.27 27.37
C LYS A 21 10.70 17.40 27.99
N HIS A 22 10.55 16.09 27.95
CA HIS A 22 11.53 15.11 28.45
C HIS A 22 12.37 14.51 27.30
N GLY A 23 12.13 14.93 26.06
CA GLY A 23 12.83 14.42 24.88
C GLY A 23 12.30 13.08 24.36
N ASN A 24 11.17 12.58 24.86
CA ASN A 24 10.58 11.35 24.33
C ASN A 24 9.93 11.63 22.97
N ALA A 25 10.25 10.78 22.00
CA ALA A 25 9.65 10.86 20.68
C ALA A 25 8.19 10.37 20.71
N PHE A 26 7.31 11.10 20.04
CA PHE A 26 5.94 10.69 19.76
C PHE A 26 5.59 11.02 18.31
N ARG A 27 4.54 10.39 17.77
CA ARG A 27 4.05 10.76 16.43
C ARG A 27 3.18 12.01 16.58
N ALA A 28 3.61 13.12 16.00
CA ALA A 28 2.76 14.30 15.92
C ALA A 28 1.66 14.02 14.88
N GLY A 29 0.41 13.85 15.34
CA GLY A 29 -0.73 13.54 14.49
C GLY A 29 -2.05 13.72 15.24
N SER A 30 -3.13 13.97 14.49
CA SER A 30 -4.46 14.16 15.10
C SER A 30 -5.02 12.81 15.57
N SER A 31 -5.65 12.78 16.76
CA SER A 31 -6.33 11.59 17.28
C SER A 31 -7.53 11.13 16.44
N ASN A 32 -7.96 11.91 15.46
CA ASN A 32 -9.17 11.66 14.66
C ASN A 32 -8.89 10.99 13.30
N THR A 33 -7.64 10.59 13.01
CA THR A 33 -7.28 9.90 11.77
C THR A 33 -7.08 8.41 11.99
N THR A 34 -7.49 7.59 11.01
CA THR A 34 -7.24 6.14 11.01
C THR A 34 -5.77 5.84 11.26
N GLN A 35 -5.51 5.00 12.27
CA GLN A 35 -4.16 4.61 12.64
C GLN A 35 -3.71 3.38 11.85
N TYR A 36 -2.56 3.48 11.17
CA TYR A 36 -1.96 2.37 10.41
C TYR A 36 -0.71 1.77 11.07
N VAL A 37 -0.24 2.35 12.17
CA VAL A 37 1.07 2.03 12.78
C VAL A 37 1.02 2.24 14.30
N GLY A 38 1.71 1.39 15.06
CA GLY A 38 1.67 1.38 16.52
C GLY A 38 1.77 -0.04 17.06
N PRO A 39 1.61 -0.22 18.39
CA PRO A 39 1.44 -1.56 18.97
C PRO A 39 0.34 -2.32 18.23
N PRO A 40 0.52 -3.62 17.92
CA PRO A 40 -0.47 -4.42 17.21
C PRO A 40 -1.84 -4.34 17.88
N SER A 41 -2.89 -4.15 17.08
CA SER A 41 -4.28 -4.09 17.54
C SER A 41 -5.24 -4.49 16.42
N PRO A 42 -6.44 -4.97 16.75
CA PRO A 42 -7.49 -5.26 15.77
C PRO A 42 -7.84 -4.06 14.88
N ASP A 43 -7.85 -2.85 15.44
CA ASP A 43 -8.18 -1.62 14.70
C ASP A 43 -7.15 -1.32 13.61
N ILE A 44 -5.85 -1.44 13.93
CA ILE A 44 -4.78 -1.26 12.93
C ILE A 44 -4.88 -2.35 11.86
N ASP A 45 -5.14 -3.61 12.24
CA ASP A 45 -5.29 -4.69 11.27
C ASP A 45 -6.49 -4.44 10.35
N SER A 46 -7.63 -4.05 10.89
CA SER A 46 -8.84 -3.69 10.13
C SER A 46 -8.59 -2.51 9.17
N ALA A 47 -7.85 -1.49 9.61
CA ALA A 47 -7.46 -0.37 8.77
C ALA A 47 -6.63 -0.83 7.56
N TRP A 48 -5.66 -1.72 7.77
CA TRP A 48 -4.86 -2.30 6.68
C TRP A 48 -5.66 -3.20 5.76
N GLU A 49 -6.51 -4.08 6.28
CA GLU A 49 -7.36 -4.95 5.46
C GLU A 49 -8.29 -4.12 4.57
N SER A 50 -8.90 -3.06 5.11
CA SER A 50 -9.74 -2.14 4.34
C SER A 50 -8.94 -1.38 3.26
N LEU A 51 -7.72 -0.96 3.59
CA LEU A 51 -6.83 -0.24 2.68
C LEU A 51 -6.43 -1.08 1.46
N ILE A 52 -6.22 -2.39 1.64
CA ILE A 52 -5.75 -3.32 0.60
C ILE A 52 -6.85 -4.19 -0.01
N ALA A 53 -8.09 -4.10 0.48
CA ALA A 53 -9.22 -4.91 0.01
C ALA A 53 -9.39 -4.86 -1.52
N GLY A 54 -9.78 -5.98 -2.13
CA GLY A 54 -9.92 -6.05 -3.59
C GLY A 54 -8.62 -5.87 -4.36
N ARG A 55 -7.47 -6.18 -3.75
CA ARG A 55 -6.12 -6.07 -4.36
C ARG A 55 -6.00 -6.75 -5.73
N TYR A 56 -6.70 -7.86 -5.93
CA TYR A 56 -6.75 -8.58 -7.19
C TYR A 56 -8.18 -8.65 -7.71
N PHE A 57 -8.35 -8.35 -8.98
CA PHE A 57 -9.61 -8.42 -9.70
C PHE A 57 -9.46 -9.23 -10.98
N THR A 58 -10.55 -9.80 -11.46
CA THR A 58 -10.54 -10.62 -12.67
C THR A 58 -10.48 -9.76 -13.92
N ILE A 59 -9.69 -10.17 -14.91
CA ILE A 59 -9.56 -9.50 -16.21
C ILE A 59 -10.08 -10.39 -17.34
N THR A 60 -10.52 -9.76 -18.42
CA THR A 60 -10.82 -10.43 -19.68
C THR A 60 -9.54 -10.77 -20.45
N GLU A 61 -9.64 -11.69 -21.41
CA GLU A 61 -8.53 -12.04 -22.29
C GLU A 61 -8.07 -10.84 -23.11
N LYS A 62 -9.02 -10.03 -23.58
CA LYS A 62 -8.74 -8.79 -24.30
C LYS A 62 -7.93 -7.80 -23.46
N GLU A 63 -8.28 -7.65 -22.18
CA GLU A 63 -7.50 -6.82 -21.25
C GLU A 63 -6.10 -7.41 -21.02
N ALA A 64 -5.98 -8.74 -20.89
CA ALA A 64 -4.69 -9.40 -20.73
C ALA A 64 -3.79 -9.16 -21.95
N GLN A 65 -4.30 -9.36 -23.17
CA GLN A 65 -3.60 -9.07 -24.42
C GLN A 65 -3.19 -7.59 -24.51
N GLN A 66 -4.08 -6.67 -24.12
CA GLN A 66 -3.80 -5.23 -24.14
C GLN A 66 -2.67 -4.85 -23.18
N TYR A 67 -2.63 -5.42 -21.98
CA TYR A 67 -1.65 -5.03 -20.96
C TYR A 67 -0.34 -5.81 -21.03
N PHE A 68 -0.36 -7.06 -21.48
CA PHE A 68 0.79 -7.96 -21.45
C PHE A 68 1.32 -8.36 -22.83
N GLY A 69 0.68 -7.89 -23.92
CA GLY A 69 1.11 -8.16 -25.28
C GLY A 69 1.06 -9.65 -25.63
N THR A 70 2.06 -10.14 -26.38
CA THR A 70 2.14 -11.53 -26.82
C THR A 70 2.30 -12.53 -25.67
N GLU A 71 2.88 -12.08 -24.55
CA GLU A 71 3.14 -12.92 -23.38
C GLU A 71 1.93 -13.09 -22.47
N TYR A 72 0.76 -12.54 -22.83
CA TYR A 72 -0.45 -12.62 -21.99
C TYR A 72 -0.84 -14.05 -21.61
N THR A 73 -0.51 -15.03 -22.45
CA THR A 73 -0.79 -16.46 -22.21
C THR A 73 -0.12 -16.99 -20.95
N GLN A 74 1.01 -16.39 -20.53
CA GLN A 74 1.68 -16.71 -19.26
C GLN A 74 0.86 -16.25 -18.04
N TYR A 75 0.07 -15.18 -18.20
CA TYR A 75 -0.63 -14.48 -17.11
C TYR A 75 -2.15 -14.71 -17.10
N TYR A 76 -2.70 -15.45 -18.06
CA TYR A 76 -4.16 -15.60 -18.22
C TYR A 76 -4.73 -16.93 -17.72
N LYS A 77 -3.88 -17.89 -17.29
CA LYS A 77 -4.33 -19.17 -16.70
C LYS A 77 -5.15 -18.98 -15.42
N ASP A 78 -4.74 -18.03 -14.56
CA ASP A 78 -5.59 -17.44 -13.53
C ASP A 78 -5.78 -15.96 -13.89
N PRO A 79 -6.93 -15.57 -14.47
CA PRO A 79 -7.10 -14.26 -15.09
C PRO A 79 -7.32 -13.16 -14.05
N LYS A 80 -6.36 -12.97 -13.14
CA LYS A 80 -6.38 -11.97 -12.09
C LYS A 80 -5.22 -11.02 -12.25
N MET A 81 -5.50 -9.75 -12.00
CA MET A 81 -4.51 -8.68 -12.01
C MET A 81 -4.73 -7.78 -10.79
N GLY A 82 -3.67 -7.15 -10.32
CA GLY A 82 -3.74 -6.13 -9.27
C GLY A 82 -3.09 -4.83 -9.72
N LEU A 83 -3.32 -3.77 -8.95
CA LEU A 83 -2.57 -2.53 -9.09
C LEU A 83 -1.30 -2.60 -8.22
N ASP A 84 -0.18 -2.13 -8.76
CA ASP A 84 1.12 -2.12 -8.06
C ASP A 84 1.00 -1.46 -6.68
N VAL A 85 0.35 -0.30 -6.57
CA VAL A 85 0.15 0.41 -5.30
C VAL A 85 -0.51 -0.45 -4.20
N LEU A 86 -1.45 -1.34 -4.56
CA LEU A 86 -2.10 -2.24 -3.59
C LEU A 86 -1.20 -3.42 -3.22
N HIS A 87 -0.36 -3.87 -4.15
CA HIS A 87 0.67 -4.87 -3.87
C HIS A 87 1.77 -4.28 -2.98
N THR A 88 2.29 -3.08 -3.27
CA THR A 88 3.25 -2.36 -2.44
C THR A 88 2.73 -2.11 -1.02
N LEU A 89 1.45 -1.72 -0.88
CA LEU A 89 0.81 -1.57 0.44
C LEU A 89 0.71 -2.89 1.19
N HIS A 90 0.40 -4.00 0.50
CA HIS A 90 0.46 -5.32 1.11
C HIS A 90 1.88 -5.66 1.58
N CYS A 91 2.90 -5.45 0.75
CA CYS A 91 4.30 -5.66 1.12
C CYS A 91 4.68 -4.86 2.37
N LEU A 92 4.26 -3.59 2.44
CA LEU A 92 4.48 -2.75 3.61
C LEU A 92 3.76 -3.27 4.85
N ASN A 93 2.54 -3.80 4.71
CA ASN A 93 1.81 -4.42 5.82
C ASN A 93 2.50 -5.71 6.32
N ILE A 94 3.06 -6.52 5.40
CA ILE A 94 3.84 -7.70 5.77
C ILE A 94 5.07 -7.30 6.59
N LEU A 95 5.80 -6.27 6.16
CA LEU A 95 6.93 -5.73 6.93
C LEU A 95 6.50 -5.17 8.28
N ARG A 96 5.38 -4.41 8.33
CA ARG A 96 4.81 -3.92 9.59
C ARG A 96 4.54 -5.07 10.57
N LYS A 97 3.94 -6.17 10.11
CA LYS A 97 3.66 -7.34 10.95
C LYS A 97 4.95 -8.04 11.38
N ALA A 98 5.97 -8.09 10.52
CA ALA A 98 7.28 -8.67 10.86
C ALA A 98 8.02 -7.93 12.00
N LEU A 99 7.67 -6.66 12.28
CA LEU A 99 8.20 -5.93 13.45
C LEU A 99 7.68 -6.45 14.79
N TYR A 100 6.59 -7.25 14.80
CA TYR A 100 5.96 -7.76 16.01
C TYR A 100 5.77 -9.30 15.93
N PRO A 101 6.86 -10.08 15.86
CA PRO A 101 6.79 -11.53 15.65
C PRO A 101 6.07 -12.28 16.79
N GLU A 102 6.07 -11.73 18.01
CA GLU A 102 5.37 -12.30 19.17
C GLU A 102 3.84 -12.21 19.03
N TYR A 103 3.35 -11.17 18.36
CA TYR A 103 1.92 -10.98 18.11
C TYR A 103 1.50 -11.64 16.79
N TYR A 104 2.34 -11.50 15.76
CA TYR A 104 2.15 -12.05 14.42
C TYR A 104 2.98 -13.33 14.23
N VAL A 105 2.81 -14.28 15.15
CA VAL A 105 3.09 -15.71 14.94
C VAL A 105 2.42 -16.12 13.61
N ARG A 106 2.71 -17.19 12.89
CA ARG A 106 2.19 -17.45 11.51
C ARG A 106 2.66 -16.51 10.39
N HIS A 107 3.05 -15.26 10.62
CA HIS A 107 3.70 -14.43 9.59
C HIS A 107 5.22 -14.70 9.49
N HIS A 108 5.67 -15.85 10.00
CA HIS A 108 7.06 -16.18 10.27
C HIS A 108 7.99 -16.04 9.06
N SER A 109 8.91 -15.09 9.20
CA SER A 109 10.16 -14.89 8.46
C SER A 109 11.15 -16.07 8.54
N ASN A 110 10.90 -17.04 9.43
CA ASN A 110 11.90 -18.04 9.81
C ASN A 110 12.08 -19.18 8.80
N SER A 111 11.17 -19.30 7.81
CA SER A 111 11.41 -20.15 6.66
C SER A 111 12.23 -19.41 5.61
N THR A 112 13.00 -20.15 4.79
CA THR A 112 13.73 -19.57 3.65
C THR A 112 12.82 -18.74 2.75
N PHE A 113 11.60 -19.24 2.50
CA PHE A 113 10.60 -18.52 1.71
C PHE A 113 10.07 -17.27 2.43
N GLY A 114 9.86 -17.34 3.75
CA GLY A 114 9.43 -16.19 4.56
C GLY A 114 10.45 -15.05 4.51
N ARG A 115 11.74 -15.36 4.65
CA ARG A 115 12.82 -14.37 4.50
C ARG A 115 12.87 -13.80 3.09
N TYR A 116 12.85 -14.65 2.07
CA TYR A 116 12.81 -14.21 0.67
C TYR A 116 11.61 -13.27 0.41
N HIS A 117 10.43 -13.59 0.95
CA HIS A 117 9.24 -12.77 0.78
C HIS A 117 9.40 -11.38 1.42
N LEU A 118 10.03 -11.29 2.60
CA LEU A 118 10.35 -10.00 3.22
C LEU A 118 11.37 -9.20 2.38
N GLU A 119 12.42 -9.84 1.89
CA GLU A 119 13.43 -9.21 1.02
C GLU A 119 12.80 -8.71 -0.29
N HIS A 120 11.93 -9.50 -0.90
CA HIS A 120 11.11 -9.10 -2.04
C HIS A 120 10.21 -7.90 -1.71
N CYS A 121 9.54 -7.90 -0.56
CA CYS A 121 8.72 -6.78 -0.12
C CYS A 121 9.53 -5.48 0.01
N VAL A 122 10.73 -5.54 0.60
CA VAL A 122 11.65 -4.40 0.70
C VAL A 122 12.02 -3.88 -0.69
N ASP A 123 12.36 -4.77 -1.62
CA ASP A 123 12.78 -4.37 -2.95
C ASP A 123 11.66 -3.75 -3.78
N ILE A 124 10.45 -4.31 -3.75
CA ILE A 124 9.28 -3.73 -4.43
C ILE A 124 8.93 -2.34 -3.87
N ILE A 125 9.01 -2.15 -2.54
CA ILE A 125 8.79 -0.83 -1.93
C ILE A 125 9.86 0.17 -2.38
N ARG A 126 11.15 -0.22 -2.37
CA ARG A 126 12.25 0.61 -2.88
C ARG A 126 12.00 1.04 -4.33
N GLN A 127 11.68 0.08 -5.20
CA GLN A 127 11.42 0.34 -6.61
C GLN A 127 10.22 1.28 -6.79
N SER A 128 9.14 1.07 -6.03
CA SER A 128 7.95 1.94 -6.08
C SER A 128 8.27 3.38 -5.64
N ILE A 129 9.06 3.56 -4.57
CA ILE A 129 9.51 4.89 -4.12
C ILE A 129 10.32 5.59 -5.21
N GLN A 130 11.29 4.91 -5.82
CA GLN A 130 12.11 5.48 -6.88
C GLN A 130 11.31 5.77 -8.15
N CYS A 131 10.34 4.92 -8.50
CA CYS A 131 9.45 5.16 -9.64
C CYS A 131 8.60 6.42 -9.45
N HIS A 132 8.10 6.66 -8.23
CA HIS A 132 7.29 7.84 -7.94
C HIS A 132 8.10 9.13 -7.77
N SER A 133 9.35 9.04 -7.28
CA SER A 133 10.32 10.15 -7.19
C SER A 133 9.69 11.48 -6.71
N ASP A 134 9.10 11.46 -5.51
CA ASP A 134 8.53 12.67 -4.93
C ASP A 134 9.63 13.68 -4.59
N ILE A 135 9.59 14.84 -5.25
CA ILE A 135 10.57 15.93 -5.12
C ILE A 135 10.14 17.04 -4.16
N THR A 136 9.11 16.80 -3.33
CA THR A 136 8.66 17.76 -2.32
C THR A 136 9.80 18.10 -1.36
N PRO A 137 10.20 19.38 -1.21
CA PRO A 137 11.25 19.76 -0.27
C PRO A 137 10.82 19.47 1.17
N ILE A 138 11.67 18.77 1.93
CA ILE A 138 11.46 18.47 3.36
C ILE A 138 12.57 19.14 4.19
N PRO A 139 12.24 20.04 5.13
CA PRO A 139 13.26 20.73 5.92
C PRO A 139 13.74 19.88 7.10
N LEU A 140 14.91 20.27 7.63
CA LEU A 140 15.36 19.83 8.96
C LEU A 140 14.88 20.85 9.99
N ARG A 141 14.00 20.43 10.91
CA ARG A 141 13.45 21.28 11.97
C ARG A 141 14.25 21.11 13.25
N TRP A 142 14.61 22.21 13.90
CA TRP A 142 15.28 22.22 15.21
C TRP A 142 14.30 21.89 16.35
N PHE A 143 14.72 21.02 17.26
CA PHE A 143 13.97 20.65 18.47
C PHE A 143 14.80 20.95 19.71
N SER A 144 14.37 21.95 20.49
CA SER A 144 15.08 22.37 21.70
C SER A 144 15.11 21.31 22.79
N SER A 145 14.06 20.49 22.93
CA SER A 145 13.97 19.44 23.95
C SER A 145 15.01 18.32 23.80
N VAL A 146 15.56 18.14 22.60
CA VAL A 146 16.57 17.12 22.27
C VAL A 146 17.85 17.72 21.68
N ASN A 147 17.94 19.06 21.62
CA ASN A 147 19.10 19.82 21.14
C ASN A 147 19.66 19.34 19.79
N THR A 148 18.78 19.01 18.85
CA THR A 148 19.17 18.52 17.50
C THR A 148 18.07 18.81 16.48
N THR A 149 18.37 18.54 15.20
CA THR A 149 17.38 18.63 14.10
C THR A 149 16.82 17.26 13.72
N PHE A 150 15.54 17.21 13.34
CA PHE A 150 14.92 16.06 12.69
C PHE A 150 14.22 16.48 11.39
N ILE A 151 14.11 15.52 10.46
CA ILE A 151 13.40 15.71 9.19
C ILE A 151 11.93 15.99 9.49
N ASP A 152 11.40 17.06 8.90
CA ASP A 152 9.99 17.39 8.92
C ASP A 152 9.34 16.95 7.60
N SER A 153 8.75 15.76 7.63
CA SER A 153 8.05 15.17 6.50
C SER A 153 6.59 15.63 6.39
N ASP A 154 6.09 16.46 7.32
CA ASP A 154 4.69 16.92 7.34
C ASP A 154 4.47 18.10 6.37
N GLN A 155 5.05 17.97 5.18
CA GLN A 155 4.99 18.95 4.10
C GLN A 155 3.82 18.65 3.16
N VAL A 156 3.59 19.55 2.20
CA VAL A 156 2.52 19.39 1.20
C VAL A 156 3.08 18.76 -0.07
N HIS A 157 2.69 17.51 -0.29
CA HIS A 157 3.09 16.68 -1.42
C HIS A 157 2.08 16.79 -2.56
N THR A 158 2.53 16.51 -3.79
CA THR A 158 1.64 16.29 -4.94
C THR A 158 1.52 14.80 -5.17
N CYS A 159 0.37 14.22 -4.84
CA CYS A 159 0.15 12.78 -4.90
C CYS A 159 -0.86 12.45 -6.00
N LYS A 160 -0.77 11.23 -6.57
CA LYS A 160 -1.91 10.65 -7.27
C LYS A 160 -3.08 10.54 -6.28
N ASN A 161 -4.31 10.82 -6.72
CA ASN A 161 -5.49 10.76 -5.87
C ASN A 161 -5.81 9.29 -5.55
N PHE A 162 -5.20 8.80 -4.48
CA PHE A 162 -5.32 7.41 -4.05
C PHE A 162 -6.78 7.00 -3.78
N GLN A 163 -7.64 7.92 -3.33
CA GLN A 163 -9.06 7.63 -3.13
C GLN A 163 -9.73 7.22 -4.43
N LYS A 164 -9.49 7.94 -5.54
CA LYS A 164 -10.02 7.57 -6.87
C LYS A 164 -9.51 6.23 -7.34
N VAL A 165 -8.23 5.94 -7.09
CA VAL A 165 -7.62 4.65 -7.41
C VAL A 165 -8.27 3.52 -6.59
N ARG A 166 -8.58 3.77 -5.31
CA ARG A 166 -9.28 2.82 -4.45
C ARG A 166 -10.72 2.58 -4.85
N GLU A 167 -11.48 3.63 -5.12
CA GLU A 167 -12.85 3.55 -5.65
C GLU A 167 -12.86 2.71 -6.94
N TRP A 168 -11.97 3.00 -7.88
CA TRP A 168 -11.84 2.22 -9.11
C TRP A 168 -11.50 0.75 -8.86
N ALA A 169 -10.56 0.47 -7.94
CA ALA A 169 -10.17 -0.91 -7.63
C ALA A 169 -11.32 -1.70 -6.99
N THR A 170 -12.10 -1.07 -6.11
CA THR A 170 -13.31 -1.66 -5.54
C THR A 170 -14.34 -1.97 -6.62
N GLU A 171 -14.63 -1.01 -7.51
CA GLU A 171 -15.56 -1.22 -8.62
C GLU A 171 -15.13 -2.36 -9.54
N ARG A 172 -13.82 -2.49 -9.77
CA ARG A 172 -13.26 -3.56 -10.60
C ARG A 172 -13.27 -4.93 -9.92
N PHE A 173 -13.22 -4.96 -8.59
CA PHE A 173 -13.24 -6.17 -7.79
C PHE A 173 -14.65 -6.76 -7.67
N ASN A 174 -15.64 -5.94 -7.29
CA ASN A 174 -17.00 -6.42 -7.01
C ASN A 174 -18.11 -5.39 -7.28
N GLY A 175 -17.82 -4.29 -7.97
CA GLY A 175 -18.81 -3.29 -8.35
C GLY A 175 -19.24 -3.39 -9.82
N SER A 176 -19.64 -2.26 -10.41
CA SER A 176 -20.20 -2.23 -11.76
C SER A 176 -19.19 -2.51 -12.87
N LEU A 177 -17.88 -2.49 -12.55
CA LEU A 177 -16.79 -2.79 -13.48
C LEU A 177 -16.25 -4.22 -13.31
N ALA A 178 -16.84 -5.03 -12.42
CA ALA A 178 -16.39 -6.39 -12.18
C ALA A 178 -16.54 -7.27 -13.43
N VAL A 179 -15.54 -8.11 -13.65
CA VAL A 179 -15.58 -9.15 -14.69
C VAL A 179 -15.76 -10.48 -13.98
N TYR A 180 -16.87 -11.14 -14.25
CA TYR A 180 -17.13 -12.47 -13.73
C TYR A 180 -16.72 -13.52 -14.76
N LYS A 181 -16.11 -14.63 -14.30
CA LYS A 181 -15.94 -15.80 -15.16
C LYS A 181 -17.33 -16.23 -15.64
N LYS A 182 -17.52 -16.38 -16.96
CA LYS A 182 -18.70 -17.09 -17.46
C LYS A 182 -18.68 -18.48 -16.85
N THR A 183 -19.65 -18.79 -16.00
CA THR A 183 -19.98 -20.18 -15.71
C THR A 183 -20.44 -20.78 -17.02
N TYR A 184 -19.72 -21.78 -17.53
CA TYR A 184 -20.26 -22.61 -18.58
C TYR A 184 -21.43 -23.36 -17.96
N ASP A 185 -22.66 -22.93 -18.27
CA ASP A 185 -23.87 -23.73 -18.05
C ASP A 185 -23.78 -24.92 -19.00
N GLY A 186 -23.15 -25.99 -18.51
CA GLY A 186 -23.08 -27.27 -19.19
C GLY A 186 -24.44 -27.95 -19.15
N HIS A 187 -25.28 -27.65 -20.15
CA HIS A 187 -26.26 -28.62 -20.60
C HIS A 187 -25.55 -29.69 -21.45
N PHE A 188 -25.49 -30.90 -20.92
CA PHE A 188 -25.39 -32.15 -21.67
C PHE A 188 -26.46 -33.10 -21.16
#